data_AF-A0A1X7L959-F1
#
_entry.id   AF-A0A1X7L959-F1
#
_cell.length_a   1.000
_cell.length_b   1.000
_cell.length_c   1.000
_cell.angle_alpha   90.00
_cell.angle_beta   90.00
_cell.angle_gamma   90.00
#
_symmetry.space_group_name_H-M   'P 1'
#
loop_
_entity.id
_entity.type
_entity.pdbx_description
1 polymer ?
#
loop_
_entity_poly.entity_id
_entity_poly.type
_entity_poly.pdbx_seq_one_letter_code
_entity_poly.pdbx_strand_id
1 'polypeptide(L)'
;MLSVLDKMLGLHIAKDEGALTTIYTVLVFLPLWAVQFRRLHDTDRSAWWLLLLLIPIVGWLIILAFNCQDGTPATNRFGPDPKAPELY
;
A
#
# COMPACT_ATOMS: atom_id res chain seq x y z
N MET A 1 -21.29 3.84 -2.71
CA MET A 1 -21.95 2.82 -3.56
C MET A 1 -22.19 1.54 -2.76
N LEU A 2 -21.16 0.93 -2.14
CA LEU A 2 -21.32 -0.27 -1.30
C LEU A 2 -22.11 -0.01 0.00
N SER A 3 -21.90 1.15 0.64
CA SER A 3 -22.64 1.57 1.83
C SER A 3 -24.15 1.77 1.63
N VAL A 4 -24.59 1.99 0.38
CA VAL A 4 -26.03 2.04 0.05
C VAL A 4 -26.62 0.63 0.04
N LEU A 5 -25.86 -0.36 -0.45
CA LEU A 5 -26.27 -1.77 -0.44
C LEU A 5 -26.33 -2.32 0.99
N ASP A 6 -25.37 -1.97 1.85
CA ASP A 6 -25.42 -2.33 3.28
C ASP A 6 -26.72 -1.82 3.94
N LYS A 7 -27.12 -0.57 3.64
CA LYS A 7 -28.37 0.03 4.12
C LYS A 7 -29.62 -0.63 3.54
N MET A 8 -29.61 -1.00 2.27
CA MET A 8 -30.75 -1.67 1.60
C MET A 8 -30.96 -3.11 2.10
N LEU A 9 -29.87 -3.81 2.41
CA LEU A 9 -29.90 -5.20 2.86
C LEU A 9 -29.93 -5.35 4.39
N GLY A 10 -29.86 -4.24 5.13
CA GLY A 10 -29.82 -4.23 6.60
C GLY A 10 -28.54 -4.84 7.18
N LEU A 11 -27.45 -4.89 6.39
CA LEU A 11 -26.19 -5.52 6.77
C LEU A 11 -25.34 -4.56 7.59
N HIS A 12 -25.69 -4.39 8.87
CA HIS A 12 -25.01 -3.48 9.79
C HIS A 12 -24.19 -4.26 10.83
N ILE A 13 -22.94 -3.83 11.05
CA ILE A 13 -22.06 -4.33 12.12
C ILE A 13 -22.12 -3.40 13.33
N ALA A 14 -22.27 -2.10 13.09
CA ALA A 14 -22.53 -1.08 14.10
C ALA A 14 -23.54 -0.06 13.56
N LYS A 15 -23.99 0.87 14.41
CA LYS A 15 -25.08 1.82 14.09
C LYS A 15 -24.90 2.55 12.75
N ASP A 16 -23.66 2.83 12.37
CA ASP A 16 -23.31 3.54 11.14
C ASP A 16 -22.34 2.77 10.22
N GLU A 17 -22.03 1.50 10.52
CA GLU A 17 -21.03 0.69 9.79
C GLU A 17 -21.67 -0.51 9.09
N GLY A 18 -21.45 -0.60 7.77
CA GLY A 18 -21.95 -1.68 6.92
C GLY A 18 -20.97 -2.85 6.81
N ALA A 19 -21.47 -4.08 6.90
CA ALA A 19 -20.63 -5.30 6.90
C ALA A 19 -19.81 -5.46 5.62
N LEU A 20 -20.44 -5.27 4.46
CA LEU A 20 -19.78 -5.43 3.17
C LEU A 20 -18.76 -4.32 2.96
N THR A 21 -19.10 -3.08 3.34
CA THR A 21 -18.18 -1.95 3.31
C THR A 21 -16.92 -2.22 4.14
N THR A 22 -17.06 -2.76 5.35
CA THR A 22 -15.91 -3.06 6.22
C THR A 22 -15.02 -4.16 5.62
N ILE A 23 -15.61 -5.28 5.18
CA ILE A 23 -14.86 -6.39 4.59
C ILE A 23 -14.11 -5.93 3.33
N TYR A 24 -14.79 -5.22 2.43
CA TYR A 24 -14.18 -4.67 1.23
C TYR A 24 -13.02 -3.74 1.56
N THR A 25 -13.22 -2.84 2.54
CA THR A 25 -12.17 -1.90 2.96
C THR A 25 -10.92 -2.64 3.41
N VAL A 26 -11.04 -3.66 4.28
CA VAL A 26 -9.87 -4.43 4.74
C VAL A 26 -9.19 -5.18 3.59
N LEU A 27 -9.98 -5.82 2.73
CA LEU A 27 -9.47 -6.60 1.59
C LEU A 27 -8.72 -5.74 0.57
N VAL A 28 -9.07 -4.46 0.41
CA VAL A 28 -8.36 -3.55 -0.49
C VAL A 28 -7.22 -2.81 0.22
N PHE A 29 -7.46 -2.40 1.47
CA PHE A 29 -6.50 -1.63 2.25
C PHE A 29 -5.22 -2.42 2.53
N LEU A 30 -5.32 -3.66 3.01
CA LEU A 30 -4.14 -4.44 3.38
C LEU A 30 -3.20 -4.69 2.19
N PRO A 31 -3.67 -5.14 1.01
CA PRO A 31 -2.80 -5.28 -0.16
C PRO A 31 -2.24 -3.95 -0.65
N LEU A 32 -3.00 -2.85 -0.60
CA LEU A 32 -2.53 -1.53 -1.00
C LEU A 32 -1.30 -1.11 -0.17
N TRP A 33 -1.38 -1.27 1.16
CA TRP A 33 -0.26 -1.01 2.06
C TRP A 33 0.90 -1.98 1.84
N ALA A 34 0.62 -3.27 1.62
CA ALA A 34 1.65 -4.27 1.35
C ALA A 34 2.45 -3.95 0.07
N VAL A 35 1.79 -3.48 -0.99
CA VAL A 35 2.47 -3.04 -2.23
C VAL A 35 3.35 -1.83 -1.97
N GLN A 36 2.89 -0.86 -1.18
CA GLN A 36 3.71 0.32 -0.84
C GLN A 36 4.95 -0.03 0.01
N PHE A 37 4.81 -0.98 0.94
CA PHE A 37 5.95 -1.52 1.69
C PHE A 37 6.97 -2.15 0.73
N ARG A 38 6.50 -3.01 -0.20
CA ARG A 38 7.36 -3.62 -1.22
C ARG A 38 8.05 -2.56 -2.06
N ARG A 39 7.32 -1.56 -2.57
CA ARG A 39 7.90 -0.51 -3.42
C ARG A 39 9.02 0.26 -2.70
N LEU A 40 8.84 0.59 -1.43
CA LEU A 40 9.90 1.25 -0.65
C LEU A 40 11.11 0.33 -0.45
N HIS A 41 10.86 -0.95 -0.14
CA HIS A 41 11.92 -1.94 0.01
C HIS A 41 12.69 -2.16 -1.30
N ASP A 42 12.03 -2.16 -2.45
CA ASP A 42 12.67 -2.26 -3.77
C ASP A 42 13.71 -1.14 -3.96
N THR A 43 13.46 0.05 -3.40
CA THR A 43 14.36 1.21 -3.48
C THR A 43 15.31 1.33 -2.28
N ASP A 44 15.51 0.24 -1.54
CA ASP A 44 16.32 0.15 -0.32
C ASP A 44 15.92 1.18 0.76
N ARG A 45 14.62 1.41 0.95
CA ARG A 45 14.07 2.29 2.00
C ARG A 45 13.24 1.48 2.99
N SER A 46 13.22 1.89 4.26
CA SER A 46 12.36 1.27 5.26
C SER A 46 10.88 1.63 5.03
N ALA A 47 9.97 0.75 5.41
CA ALA A 47 8.53 1.02 5.31
C ALA A 47 8.06 2.23 6.15
N TRP A 48 8.84 2.62 7.17
CA TRP A 48 8.58 3.79 8.01
C TRP A 48 8.49 5.11 7.24
N TRP A 49 9.07 5.19 6.04
CA TRP A 49 8.91 6.35 5.17
C TRP A 49 7.43 6.63 4.82
N LEU A 50 6.54 5.63 4.85
CA LEU A 50 5.10 5.86 4.62
C LEU A 50 4.44 6.74 5.67
N LEU A 51 5.04 6.94 6.85
CA LEU A 51 4.54 7.92 7.82
C LEU A 51 4.52 9.34 7.25
N LEU A 52 5.31 9.63 6.20
CA LEU A 52 5.23 10.89 5.49
C LEU A 52 3.86 11.14 4.85
N LEU A 53 3.05 10.11 4.59
CA LEU A 53 1.68 10.29 4.10
C LEU A 53 0.79 11.07 5.08
N LEU A 54 1.16 11.13 6.37
CA LEU A 54 0.50 11.95 7.39
C LEU A 54 0.79 13.46 7.22
N ILE A 55 1.85 13.81 6.47
CA ILE A 55 2.19 15.20 6.15
C ILE A 55 1.63 15.51 4.75
N PRO A 56 0.55 16.29 4.63
CA PRO A 56 -0.09 16.53 3.35
C PRO A 56 0.83 17.31 2.41
N ILE A 57 0.61 17.14 1.11
CA ILE A 57 1.36 17.77 0.02
C ILE A 57 2.82 17.33 -0.02
N VAL A 58 3.67 17.79 0.91
CA VAL A 58 5.12 17.53 0.89
C VAL A 58 5.42 16.04 1.05
N GLY A 59 4.82 15.39 2.05
CA GLY A 59 5.03 13.97 2.26
C GLY A 59 4.49 13.11 1.11
N TRP A 60 3.38 13.53 0.51
CA TRP A 60 2.79 12.87 -0.66
C TRP A 60 3.72 12.97 -1.88
N LEU A 61 4.29 14.15 -2.13
CA LEU A 61 5.23 14.38 -3.22
C LEU A 61 6.51 13.54 -3.05
N ILE A 62 7.02 13.41 -1.82
CA ILE A 62 8.20 12.57 -1.53
C ILE A 62 7.89 11.08 -1.82
N ILE A 63 6.76 10.56 -1.32
CA ILE A 63 6.36 9.17 -1.59
C ILE A 63 6.11 8.94 -3.08
N LEU A 64 5.49 9.89 -3.77
CA LEU A 64 5.30 9.81 -5.21
C LEU A 64 6.65 9.74 -5.94
N ALA A 65 7.60 10.61 -5.56
CA ALA A 65 8.95 10.59 -6.13
C ALA A 65 9.65 9.25 -5.90
N PHE A 66 9.51 8.62 -4.72
CA PHE A 66 10.04 7.28 -4.46
C PHE A 66 9.38 6.20 -5.32
N ASN A 67 8.06 6.28 -5.52
CA ASN A 67 7.33 5.33 -6.35
C ASN A 67 7.75 5.39 -7.82
N CYS A 68 8.16 6.56 -8.32
CA CYS A 68 8.62 6.78 -9.69
C CYS A 68 10.10 6.44 -9.94
N GLN A 69 10.90 6.21 -8.90
CA GLN A 69 12.29 5.78 -9.07
C GLN A 69 12.35 4.31 -9.50
N ASP A 70 13.45 3.88 -10.12
CA ASP A 70 13.73 2.45 -10.30
C ASP A 70 14.11 1.79 -8.97
N GLY A 71 13.95 0.46 -8.89
CA GLY A 71 14.48 -0.31 -7.77
C GLY A 71 16.01 -0.27 -7.73
N THR A 72 16.59 -0.57 -6.57
CA THR A 72 18.05 -0.61 -6.40
C THR A 72 18.64 -1.71 -7.29
N PRO A 73 19.61 -1.38 -8.17
CA PRO A 73 20.31 -2.40 -8.95
C PRO A 73 21.19 -3.24 -8.02
N ALA A 74 21.16 -4.56 -8.20
CA ALA A 74 21.80 -5.56 -7.34
C ALA A 74 21.14 -5.78 -5.97
N THR A 75 21.68 -6.71 -5.20
CA THR A 75 21.14 -7.12 -3.90
C THR A 75 21.10 -5.97 -2.90
N ASN A 76 19.94 -5.76 -2.29
CA ASN A 76 19.76 -4.82 -1.18
C ASN A 76 19.45 -5.57 0.13
N ARG A 77 19.21 -4.84 1.23
CA ARG A 77 18.93 -5.44 2.55
C ARG A 77 17.63 -6.26 2.60
N PHE A 78 16.78 -6.16 1.59
CA PHE A 78 15.48 -6.82 1.48
C PHE A 78 15.50 -8.00 0.48
N GLY A 79 16.61 -8.22 -0.22
CA GLY A 79 16.80 -9.36 -1.11
C GLY A 79 17.56 -9.05 -2.39
N PRO A 80 17.80 -10.09 -3.22
CA PRO A 80 18.40 -9.92 -4.54
C PRO A 80 17.45 -9.21 -5.50
N ASP A 81 18.02 -8.51 -6.49
CA ASP A 81 17.26 -7.88 -7.57
C ASP A 81 16.59 -8.96 -8.45
N PRO A 82 15.24 -8.98 -8.56
CA PRO A 82 14.53 -9.96 -9.37
C PRO A 82 14.74 -9.77 -10.89
N LYS A 83 15.33 -8.64 -11.32
CA LYS A 83 15.68 -8.38 -12.71
C LYS A 83 17.13 -8.76 -13.04
N ALA A 84 17.92 -9.20 -12.05
CA ALA A 84 19.27 -9.65 -12.29
C ALA A 84 19.25 -10.86 -13.25
N PRO A 85 20.05 -10.87 -14.33
CA PRO A 85 20.12 -12.03 -15.21
C PRO A 85 20.65 -13.23 -14.44
N GLU A 86 20.03 -14.41 -14.61
CA GLU A 86 20.38 -15.69 -13.95
C GLU A 86 21.76 -16.26 -14.32
N LEU A 87 22.68 -15.46 -14.83
CA LEU A 87 23.89 -15.95 -15.47
C LEU A 87 25.16 -15.73 -14.62
N TYR A 88 25.59 -16.89 -14.09
CA TYR A 88 26.87 -17.33 -13.51
C TYR A 88 27.10 -17.16 -12.01
#